data_AF-A0A2K1EQX8-F1
#
_entry.id   AF-A0A2K1EQX8-F1
#
_cell.length_a   1.000
_cell.length_b   1.000
_cell.length_c   1.000
_cell.angle_alpha   90.00
_cell.angle_beta   90.00
_cell.angle_gamma   90.00
#
_symmetry.space_group_name_H-M   'P 1'
#
loop_
_entity.id
_entity.type
_entity.pdbx_description
1 polymer ?
#
loop_
_entity_poly.entity_id
_entity_poly.type
_entity_poly.pdbx_seq_one_letter_code
_entity_poly.pdbx_strand_id
1 'polypeptide(L)' 'MSGNNDKVTAKTYWVWTQKAEVKNPARTKAGDQIWMEHLYEAPQWMIEEGLIQDAEDAPQEGQTNIFDFI' A
#
# COMPACT_ATOMS: atom_id res chain seq x y z
N MET A 1 -21.67 -14.79 11.89
CA MET A 1 -20.61 -13.77 11.86
C MET A 1 -20.48 -13.35 10.42
N SER A 2 -21.01 -12.18 10.02
CA SER A 2 -20.80 -11.67 8.66
C SER A 2 -19.32 -11.39 8.52
N GLY A 3 -18.63 -12.24 7.75
CA GLY A 3 -17.24 -12.00 7.42
C GLY A 3 -17.19 -10.72 6.62
N ASN A 4 -16.53 -9.70 7.18
CA ASN A 4 -16.19 -8.48 6.47
C ASN A 4 -15.21 -8.85 5.34
N ASN A 5 -15.76 -9.41 4.26
CA ASN A 5 -15.15 -9.48 2.93
C ASN A 5 -15.27 -8.11 2.25
N ASP A 6 -15.28 -7.04 3.04
CA ASP A 6 -15.31 -5.68 2.53
C ASP A 6 -13.96 -5.46 1.89
N LYS A 7 -13.98 -5.41 0.56
CA LYS A 7 -12.82 -5.15 -0.25
C LYS A 7 -12.89 -3.70 -0.67
N VAL A 8 -11.73 -3.07 -0.66
CA VAL A 8 -11.57 -1.67 -1.05
C VAL A 8 -10.83 -1.66 -2.38
N THR A 9 -11.40 -0.92 -3.32
CA THR A 9 -10.82 -0.70 -4.63
C THR A 9 -9.80 0.43 -4.56
N ALA A 10 -8.60 0.20 -5.08
CA ALA A 10 -7.58 1.24 -5.25
C ALA A 10 -8.04 2.28 -6.27
N LYS A 11 -7.57 3.52 -6.13
CA LYS A 11 -7.69 4.53 -7.18
C LYS A 11 -6.76 4.19 -8.34
N THR A 12 -5.52 3.79 -8.03
CA THR A 12 -4.53 3.37 -9.02
C THR A 12 -4.23 1.88 -8.87
N TYR A 13 -3.41 1.51 -7.90
CA TYR A 13 -3.12 0.15 -7.50
C TYR A 13 -2.55 0.16 -6.08
N TRP A 14 -2.68 -0.95 -5.37
CA TRP A 14 -2.15 -1.11 -4.02
C TRP A 14 -0.66 -1.44 -4.06
N VAL A 15 0.11 -0.79 -3.17
CA VAL A 15 1.51 -1.08 -2.91
C VAL A 15 1.73 -1.39 -1.43
N TRP A 16 2.78 -2.15 -1.14
CA TRP A 16 3.18 -2.43 0.24
C TRP A 16 3.71 -1.17 0.92
N THR A 17 3.39 -1.01 2.21
CA THR A 17 3.98 0.03 3.05
C THR A 17 5.28 -0.46 3.71
N GLN A 18 6.06 0.46 4.29
CA GLN A 18 7.20 0.12 5.13
C GLN A 18 6.82 -0.81 6.29
N LYS A 19 5.59 -0.69 6.80
CA LYS A 19 5.08 -1.56 7.87
C LYS A 19 4.94 -3.00 7.39
N ALA A 20 4.44 -3.22 6.17
CA ALA A 20 4.39 -4.54 5.58
C ALA A 20 5.81 -5.10 5.39
N GLU A 21 6.73 -4.30 4.87
CA GLU A 21 8.13 -4.70 4.72
C GLU A 21 8.79 -5.12 6.03
N VAL A 22 8.59 -4.37 7.13
CA VAL A 22 9.10 -4.78 8.45
C VAL A 22 8.47 -6.10 8.92
N LYS A 23 7.18 -6.33 8.61
CA LYS A 23 6.46 -7.56 8.98
C LYS A 23 6.93 -8.77 8.18
N ASN A 24 7.26 -8.61 6.89
CA ASN A 24 7.72 -9.69 6.03
C ASN A 24 8.67 -9.21 4.90
N PRO A 25 9.93 -8.86 5.23
CA PRO A 25 10.84 -8.22 4.29
C PRO A 25 11.26 -9.15 3.13
N ALA A 26 11.04 -10.46 3.28
CA ALA A 26 11.33 -11.44 2.24
C ALA A 26 10.30 -11.45 1.09
N ARG A 27 9.11 -10.88 1.29
CA ARG A 27 8.00 -10.95 0.33
C ARG A 27 7.27 -9.64 0.07
N THR A 28 7.40 -8.68 0.97
CA THR A 28 6.74 -7.37 0.86
C THR A 28 7.82 -6.31 0.96
N LYS A 29 7.91 -5.45 -0.06
CA LYS A 29 8.89 -4.37 -0.11
C LYS A 29 8.14 -3.06 -0.27
N ALA A 30 8.46 -2.05 0.53
CA ALA A 30 7.74 -0.79 0.49
C ALA A 30 7.79 -0.16 -0.91
N GLY A 31 6.64 0.29 -1.41
CA GLY A 31 6.51 0.86 -2.75
C GLY A 31 6.36 -0.16 -3.88
N ASP A 32 6.67 -1.45 -3.64
CA ASP A 32 6.39 -2.50 -4.61
C ASP A 32 4.90 -2.84 -4.61
N GLN A 33 4.42 -3.26 -5.79
CA GLN A 33 3.06 -3.73 -5.98
C GLN A 33 2.74 -4.92 -5.07
N ILE A 34 1.51 -4.97 -4.58
CA ILE A 34 1.04 -6.13 -3.82
C ILE A 34 0.79 -7.34 -4.73
N TRP A 35 0.34 -8.44 -4.15
CA TRP A 35 -0.05 -9.63 -4.92
C TRP A 35 -1.02 -9.25 -6.05
N MET A 36 -0.76 -9.75 -7.27
CA MET A 36 -1.53 -9.39 -8.46
C MET A 36 -3.04 -9.59 -8.30
N GLU A 37 -3.45 -10.59 -7.51
CA GLU A 37 -4.85 -10.90 -7.20
C GLU A 37 -5.55 -9.79 -6.41
N HIS A 38 -4.78 -8.99 -5.68
CA HIS A 38 -5.26 -7.90 -4.84
C HIS A 38 -4.88 -6.52 -5.36
N LEU A 39 -4.17 -6.44 -6.49
CA LEU A 39 -3.54 -5.21 -6.99
C LEU A 39 -4.51 -4.02 -7.07
N TYR A 40 -5.75 -4.24 -7.48
CA TYR A 40 -6.78 -3.20 -7.56
C TYR A 40 -7.84 -3.32 -6.48
N GLU A 41 -7.95 -4.47 -5.83
CA GLU A 41 -9.02 -4.78 -4.88
C GLU A 41 -8.45 -5.59 -3.72
N ALA A 42 -8.29 -4.92 -2.58
CA ALA A 42 -7.67 -5.51 -1.41
C ALA A 42 -8.64 -5.54 -0.23
N PRO A 43 -8.49 -6.48 0.71
CA PRO A 43 -9.33 -6.52 1.90
C PRO A 43 -9.15 -5.27 2.76
N GLN A 44 -10.25 -4.75 3.31
CA GLN A 44 -10.23 -3.56 4.17
C GLN A 44 -9.27 -3.69 5.36
N TRP A 45 -9.15 -4.89 5.94
CA TRP A 45 -8.25 -5.12 7.07
C TRP A 45 -6.77 -4.82 6.75
N MET A 46 -6.32 -4.97 5.49
CA MET A 46 -4.95 -4.64 5.11
C MET A 46 -4.71 -3.13 5.17
N ILE A 47 -5.74 -2.33 4.87
CA ILE A 47 -5.70 -0.87 4.89
C ILE A 47 -5.81 -0.37 6.33
N GLU A 48 -6.73 -0.94 7.12
CA GLU A 48 -6.86 -0.63 8.55
C GLU A 48 -5.59 -0.99 9.34
N GLU A 49 -4.94 -2.10 9.01
CA GLU A 49 -3.63 -2.45 9.57
C GLU A 49 -2.49 -1.58 9.01
N GLY A 50 -2.72 -0.78 7.97
CA GLY A 50 -1.69 0.05 7.32
C GLY A 50 -0.60 -0.78 6.64
N LEU A 51 -0.92 -1.97 6.14
CA LEU A 51 0.00 -2.84 5.40
C LEU A 51 0.12 -2.42 3.94
N ILE A 52 -0.94 -1.83 3.39
CA ILE A 52 -1.00 -1.39 2.00
C ILE A 52 -1.47 0.06 1.94
N GLN A 53 -1.07 0.75 0.87
CA GLN A 53 -1.54 2.10 0.54
C GLN A 53 -1.70 2.22 -0.98
N ASP A 54 -2.47 3.19 -1.44
CA ASP A 54 -2.57 3.45 -2.88
C ASP A 54 -1.21 3.96 -3.39
N ALA A 55 -0.81 3.55 -4.59
CA ALA A 55 0.45 3.96 -5.18
C ALA A 55 0.51 5.48 -5.44
N GLU A 56 -0.64 6.13 -5.63
CA GLU A 56 -0.72 7.59 -5.74
C GLU A 56 -0.37 8.28 -4.42
N ASP A 57 -0.76 7.67 -3.30
CA ASP A 57 -0.49 8.17 -1.94
C ASP A 57 0.88 7.70 -1.41
N ALA A 58 1.54 6.76 -2.11
CA ALA A 58 2.85 6.27 -1.73
C ALA A 58 3.90 7.36 -1.94
N PRO A 59 4.78 7.63 -0.94
CA PRO A 59 5.85 8.57 -1.12
C PRO A 59 6.75 8.06 -2.25
N GLN A 60 6.69 8.75 -3.40
CA GLN A 60 7.61 8.49 -4.50
C GLN A 60 9.02 8.78 -3.98
N GLU A 61 9.82 7.73 -3.78
CA GLU A 61 11.27 7.82 -3.56
C GLU A 61 11.89 8.52 -4.78
N GLY A 62 11.83 9.85 -4.83
CA GLY A 62 12.24 10.63 -5.99
C GLY A 62 11.69 12.05 -6.04
N GLN A 63 10.52 12.33 -5.45
CA GLN A 63 10.08 13.70 -5.22
C GLN A 63 10.50 14.14 -3.82
N THR A 64 11.79 14.45 -3.68
CA THR A 64 12.15 15.53 -2.76
C THR A 64 11.42 16.74 -3.30
N ASN A 65 10.35 17.19 -2.63
CA ASN A 65 9.70 18.44 -2.99
C ASN A 65 10.80 19.50 -3.04
N ILE A 66 11.10 19.99 -4.24
CA ILE A 66 12.05 21.08 -4.50
C ILE A 66 11.62 22.38 -3.75
N PHE A 67 10.47 22.34 -3.08
CA PHE A 67 9.90 23.41 -2.25
C PHE A 67 10.46 23.51 -0.82
N ASP A 68 11.32 22.60 -0.34
CA ASP A 68 11.96 22.74 0.98
C ASP A 68 13.25 23.61 0.98
N PHE A 69 13.53 24.34 -0.11
CA PHE A 69 14.72 25.18 -0.26
C PHE A 69 14.41 26.70 -0.39
N ILE A 70 13.32 27.20 0.20
CA ILE A 70 13.10 28.65 0.35
C ILE A 70 13.68 29.15 1.67
#